data_AF-A0A366ZQ18-F1
#
_entry.id   AF-A0A366ZQ18-F1
#
_cell.length_a   1.000
_cell.length_b   1.000
_cell.length_c   1.000
_cell.angle_alpha   90.00
_cell.angle_beta   90.00
_cell.angle_gamma   90.00
#
_symmetry.space_group_name_H-M   'P 1'
#
loop_
_entity.id
_entity.type
_entity.pdbx_description
1 polymer ?
#
loop_
_entity_poly.entity_id
_entity_poly.type
_entity_poly.pdbx_seq_one_letter_code
_entity_poly.pdbx_strand_id
1 'polypeptide(L)'
;MQPEALDALADELAGLASALATDGDHCRAAAGALDAALGGREGAAAGAVATAWADLAGVLADGTAAVAGTVRAAASAYRCTDEELAGWFGPPALPGGAGSC
;
A
#
# COMPACT_ATOMS: atom_id res chain seq x y z
N MET A 1 16.22 3.49 11.22
CA MET A 1 15.38 2.90 10.14
C MET A 1 15.87 3.44 8.82
N GLN A 2 15.81 2.65 7.75
CA GLN A 2 16.18 3.08 6.39
C GLN A 2 14.91 3.55 5.66
N PRO A 3 14.77 4.84 5.29
CA PRO A 3 13.59 5.35 4.59
C PRO A 3 13.24 4.59 3.31
N GLU A 4 14.24 4.05 2.62
CA GLU A 4 14.08 3.25 1.40
C GLU A 4 13.35 1.94 1.67
N ALA A 5 13.58 1.33 2.84
CA ALA A 5 12.85 0.13 3.26
C ALA A 5 11.38 0.44 3.58
N LEU A 6 11.08 1.65 4.06
CA LEU A 6 9.70 2.09 4.26
C LEU A 6 9.00 2.37 2.93
N ASP A 7 9.68 2.97 1.95
CA ASP A 7 9.11 3.17 0.62
C ASP A 7 8.84 1.82 -0.08
N ALA A 8 9.77 0.86 0.01
CA ALA A 8 9.57 -0.49 -0.51
C ALA A 8 8.37 -1.20 0.14
N LEU A 9 8.25 -1.12 1.48
CA LEU A 9 7.11 -1.67 2.20
C LEU A 9 5.79 -0.99 1.78
N ALA A 10 5.80 0.33 1.57
CA ALA A 10 4.63 1.05 1.09
C ALA A 10 4.20 0.58 -0.32
N ASP A 11 5.16 0.33 -1.21
CA ASP A 11 4.89 -0.22 -2.54
C ASP A 11 4.33 -1.65 -2.48
N GLU A 12 4.91 -2.51 -1.62
CA GLU A 12 4.39 -3.87 -1.41
C GLU A 12 2.94 -3.86 -0.89
N LEU A 13 2.64 -2.99 0.07
CA LEU A 13 1.29 -2.82 0.60
C LEU A 13 0.32 -2.26 -0.45
N ALA A 14 0.76 -1.29 -1.27
CA ALA A 14 -0.06 -0.78 -2.37
C ALA A 14 -0.34 -1.87 -3.42
N GLY A 15 0.65 -2.71 -3.72
CA GLY A 15 0.48 -3.88 -4.58
C GLY A 15 -0.51 -4.90 -4.01
N LEU A 16 -0.42 -5.19 -2.71
CA LEU A 16 -1.36 -6.07 -2.02
C LEU A 16 -2.79 -5.50 -2.01
N ALA A 17 -2.95 -4.21 -1.77
CA ALA A 17 -4.25 -3.54 -1.84
C ALA A 17 -4.89 -3.69 -3.23
N SER A 18 -4.11 -3.50 -4.29
CA SER A 18 -4.56 -3.68 -5.68
C SER A 18 -4.97 -5.13 -5.96
N ALA A 19 -4.19 -6.10 -5.48
CA ALA A 19 -4.50 -7.52 -5.63
C ALA A 19 -5.81 -7.89 -4.92
N LEU A 20 -6.03 -7.38 -3.69
CA LEU A 20 -7.27 -7.58 -2.94
C LEU A 20 -8.49 -6.96 -3.64
N ALA A 21 -8.35 -5.74 -4.17
CA ALA A 21 -9.42 -5.10 -4.93
C ALA A 21 -9.81 -5.93 -6.17
N THR A 22 -8.79 -6.44 -6.89
CA THR A 22 -9.00 -7.31 -8.06
C THR A 22 -9.71 -8.61 -7.68
N ASP A 23 -9.33 -9.23 -6.56
CA ASP A 23 -10.00 -10.44 -6.06
C ASP A 23 -11.46 -10.17 -5.67
N GLY A 24 -11.73 -9.00 -5.10
CA GLY A 24 -13.09 -8.55 -4.83
C GLY A 24 -13.94 -8.40 -6.09
N ASP A 25 -13.38 -7.83 -7.16
CA ASP A 25 -14.06 -7.74 -8.46
C ASP A 25 -14.35 -9.12 -9.07
N HIS A 26 -13.40 -10.05 -8.97
CA HIS A 26 -13.61 -11.43 -9.39
C HIS A 26 -14.72 -12.13 -8.60
N CYS A 27 -14.76 -11.94 -7.28
CA CYS A 27 -15.82 -12.48 -6.43
C CYS A 27 -17.20 -11.91 -6.81
N ARG A 28 -17.27 -10.61 -7.13
CA ARG A 28 -18.51 -9.96 -7.58
C ARG A 28 -18.98 -10.50 -8.93
N ALA A 29 -18.06 -10.72 -9.87
CA ALA A 29 -18.37 -11.35 -11.15
C ALA A 29 -18.84 -12.80 -10.97
N ALA A 30 -18.18 -13.56 -10.10
CA ALA A 30 -18.57 -14.93 -9.76
C ALA A 30 -19.95 -14.99 -9.10
N ALA A 31 -20.31 -14.01 -8.25
CA ALA A 31 -21.62 -13.93 -7.63
C ALA A 31 -22.75 -13.91 -8.69
N GLY A 32 -22.62 -13.05 -9.70
CA GLY A 32 -23.57 -12.96 -10.80
C GLY A 32 -23.62 -14.23 -11.65
N ALA A 33 -22.48 -14.86 -11.90
CA ALA A 33 -22.41 -16.12 -12.64
C ALA A 33 -23.06 -17.30 -11.89
N LEU A 34 -22.82 -17.40 -10.58
CA LEU A 34 -23.37 -18.46 -9.71
C LEU A 34 -24.87 -18.32 -9.55
N ASP A 35 -25.37 -17.10 -9.36
CA ASP A 35 -26.80 -16.82 -9.28
C ASP A 35 -27.52 -17.24 -10.58
N ALA A 36 -26.95 -16.87 -11.74
CA ALA A 36 -27.49 -17.24 -13.04
C ALA A 36 -27.41 -18.74 -13.36
N ALA A 37 -26.33 -19.43 -12.97
CA ALA A 37 -26.07 -20.82 -13.34
C ALA A 37 -26.83 -21.82 -12.46
N LEU A 38 -26.90 -21.57 -11.15
CA LEU A 38 -27.55 -22.47 -10.18
C LEU A 38 -29.05 -22.17 -10.06
N GLY A 39 -29.42 -20.88 -10.14
CA GLY A 39 -30.78 -20.41 -9.92
C GLY A 39 -31.33 -20.75 -8.53
N GLY A 40 -32.58 -20.37 -8.28
CA GLY A 40 -33.28 -20.75 -7.05
C GLY A 40 -32.59 -20.28 -5.77
N ARG A 41 -32.68 -21.11 -4.72
CA ARG A 41 -32.14 -20.76 -3.40
C ARG A 41 -30.63 -20.93 -3.35
N GLU A 42 -30.12 -21.93 -4.05
CA GLU A 42 -28.71 -22.28 -4.12
C GLU A 42 -27.91 -21.19 -4.83
N GLY A 43 -28.41 -20.68 -5.96
CA GLY A 43 -27.84 -19.52 -6.66
C GLY A 43 -27.83 -18.28 -5.79
N ALA A 44 -28.96 -17.97 -5.14
CA ALA A 44 -29.06 -16.83 -4.24
C ALA A 44 -28.08 -16.91 -3.05
N ALA A 45 -27.92 -18.11 -2.45
CA ALA A 45 -26.99 -18.33 -1.35
C ALA A 45 -25.52 -18.23 -1.80
N ALA A 46 -25.17 -18.84 -2.93
CA ALA A 46 -23.83 -18.79 -3.49
C ALA A 46 -23.45 -17.37 -3.92
N GLY A 47 -24.38 -16.66 -4.57
CA GLY A 47 -24.24 -15.26 -4.92
C GLY A 47 -24.02 -14.36 -3.69
N ALA A 48 -24.82 -14.53 -2.64
CA ALA A 48 -24.67 -13.77 -1.41
C ALA A 48 -23.30 -13.99 -0.74
N VAL A 49 -22.82 -15.23 -0.68
CA VAL A 49 -21.48 -15.54 -0.13
C VAL A 49 -20.38 -14.89 -0.97
N ALA A 50 -20.46 -14.97 -2.30
CA ALA A 50 -19.49 -14.36 -3.19
C ALA A 50 -19.51 -12.82 -3.10
N THR A 51 -20.67 -12.19 -2.96
CA THR A 51 -20.78 -10.75 -2.68
C THR A 51 -20.17 -10.38 -1.33
N ALA A 52 -20.43 -11.16 -0.28
CA ALA A 52 -19.84 -10.90 1.04
C ALA A 52 -18.31 -10.98 1.02
N TRP A 53 -17.75 -11.93 0.28
CA TRP A 53 -16.29 -12.00 0.05
C TRP A 53 -15.77 -10.79 -0.72
N ALA A 54 -16.48 -10.36 -1.76
CA ALA A 54 -16.11 -9.17 -2.52
C ALA A 54 -16.05 -7.91 -1.63
N ASP A 55 -17.03 -7.74 -0.74
CA ASP A 55 -17.08 -6.60 0.16
C ASP A 55 -15.96 -6.66 1.22
N LEU A 56 -15.68 -7.84 1.77
CA LEU A 56 -14.55 -8.03 2.70
C LEU A 56 -13.21 -7.72 2.02
N ALA A 57 -13.01 -8.22 0.79
CA ALA A 57 -11.80 -7.94 0.02
C ALA A 57 -11.63 -6.44 -0.25
N GLY A 58 -12.72 -5.72 -0.54
CA GLY A 58 -12.73 -4.27 -0.69
C GLY A 58 -12.31 -3.54 0.59
N VAL A 59 -12.86 -3.90 1.75
CA VAL A 59 -12.48 -3.30 3.04
C VAL A 59 -11.01 -3.55 3.36
N LEU A 60 -10.50 -4.76 3.09
CA LEU A 60 -9.09 -5.09 3.29
C LEU A 60 -8.18 -4.32 2.30
N ALA A 61 -8.60 -4.15 1.05
CA ALA A 61 -7.88 -3.35 0.07
C ALA A 61 -7.75 -1.89 0.53
N ASP A 62 -8.86 -1.26 0.92
CA ASP A 62 -8.88 0.12 1.41
C ASP A 62 -8.01 0.30 2.66
N GLY A 63 -8.13 -0.62 3.63
CA GLY A 63 -7.31 -0.62 4.83
C GLY A 63 -5.82 -0.75 4.51
N THR A 64 -5.46 -1.66 3.61
CA THR A 64 -4.05 -1.88 3.19
C THR A 64 -3.49 -0.66 2.47
N ALA A 65 -4.27 -0.04 1.59
CA ALA A 65 -3.89 1.19 0.90
C ALA A 65 -3.69 2.36 1.88
N ALA A 66 -4.53 2.48 2.90
CA ALA A 66 -4.38 3.50 3.95
C ALA A 66 -3.08 3.30 4.76
N VAL A 67 -2.72 2.05 5.09
CA VAL A 67 -1.44 1.76 5.75
C VAL A 67 -0.26 2.08 4.83
N ALA A 68 -0.32 1.70 3.54
CA ALA A 68 0.70 2.07 2.56
C ALA A 68 0.94 3.59 2.51
N GLY A 69 -0.15 4.37 2.45
CA GLY A 69 -0.08 5.84 2.48
C GLY A 69 0.55 6.38 3.76
N THR A 70 0.21 5.79 4.91
CA THR A 70 0.78 6.19 6.22
C THR A 70 2.29 5.92 6.27
N VAL A 71 2.73 4.74 5.81
CA VAL A 71 4.15 4.37 5.77
C VAL A 71 4.93 5.31 4.85
N ARG A 72 4.39 5.63 3.67
CA ARG A 72 5.00 6.58 2.73
C ARG A 72 5.11 7.99 3.34
N ALA A 73 4.07 8.46 4.03
CA ALA A 73 4.10 9.74 4.72
C ALA A 73 5.17 9.75 5.83
N ALA A 74 5.31 8.68 6.59
CA ALA A 74 6.36 8.54 7.60
C ALA A 74 7.76 8.59 6.99
N ALA A 75 8.00 7.85 5.89
CA ALA A 75 9.28 7.89 5.17
C ALA A 75 9.64 9.31 4.69
N SER A 76 8.65 10.04 4.17
CA SER A 76 8.81 11.44 3.76
C SER A 76 9.15 12.36 4.93
N ALA A 77 8.47 12.19 6.07
CA ALA A 77 8.73 12.98 7.27
C ALA A 77 10.13 12.74 7.83
N TYR A 78 10.60 11.48 7.81
CA TYR A 78 11.97 11.14 8.20
C TYR A 78 13.00 11.83 7.31
N ARG A 79 12.84 11.80 5.98
CA ARG A 79 13.75 12.49 5.06
C ARG A 79 13.78 14.01 5.29
N CYS A 80 12.61 14.64 5.44
CA CYS A 80 12.52 16.07 5.71
C CYS A 80 13.25 16.44 7.01
N THR A 81 13.09 15.63 8.06
CA THR A 81 13.76 15.85 9.34
C THR A 81 15.28 15.66 9.23
N ASP A 82 15.73 14.66 8.44
CA ASP A 82 17.15 14.40 8.20
C ASP A 82 17.80 15.54 7.40
N GLU A 83 17.12 16.07 6.38
CA GLU A 83 17.56 17.22 5.60
C GLU A 83 17.66 18.50 6.46
N GLU A 84 16.67 18.76 7.32
CA GLU A 84 16.70 19.86 8.27
C GLU A 84 17.89 19.76 9.24
N LEU A 85 18.12 18.55 9.78
CA LEU A 85 19.22 18.28 10.70
C LEU A 85 20.58 18.44 9.99
N ALA A 86 20.73 17.91 8.78
CA ALA A 86 21.94 18.08 7.97
C ALA A 86 22.22 19.55 7.66
N GLY A 87 21.18 20.34 7.40
CA GLY A 87 21.27 21.79 7.21
C GLY A 87 21.85 22.52 8.42
N TRP A 88 21.58 22.07 9.64
CA TRP A 88 22.12 22.67 10.86
C TRP A 88 23.62 22.42 11.05
N PHE A 89 24.13 21.28 10.57
CA PHE A 89 25.55 20.95 10.68
C PHE A 89 26.42 21.59 9.58
N GLY A 90 25.79 22.18 8.55
CA GLY A 90 26.48 22.78 7.41
C GLY A 90 27.17 21.74 6.51
N PRO A 91 27.67 22.13 5.32
CA PRO A 91 28.43 21.23 4.48
C PRO A 91 29.69 20.74 5.22
N PRO A 92 30.11 19.48 5.03
CA PRO A 92 31.33 18.98 5.63
C PRO A 92 32.47 19.92 5.23
N ALA A 93 33.21 20.44 6.23
CA ALA A 93 34.42 21.18 5.99
C ALA A 93 35.42 20.23 5.33
N LEU A 94 35.44 20.21 3.99
CA LEU A 94 36.49 19.55 3.24
C LEU A 94 37.80 20.16 3.72
N PRO A 95 38.78 19.35 4.17
CA PRO A 95 40.07 19.88 4.57
C PRO A 95 40.65 20.62 3.38
N GLY A 96 40.58 21.96 3.43
CA GLY A 96 41.12 22.83 2.41
C GLY A 96 42.59 22.51 2.28
N GLY A 97 43.01 22.20 1.05
CA GLY A 97 44.41 22.02 0.72
C GLY A 97 45.21 23.20 1.27
N ALA A 98 46.01 22.93 2.31
CA ALA A 98 47.10 23.80 2.66
C ALA A 98 48.13 23.68 1.54
N GLY A 99 48.06 24.62 0.60
CA GLY A 99 49.17 24.91 -0.27
C GLY A 99 50.33 25.51 0.51
N SER A 100 51.53 25.32 -0.07
CA SER A 100 52.84 25.93 0.22
C SER A 100 53.62 25.29 1.39
N CYS A 101 54.92 24.99 1.26
CA CYS A 101 55.99 25.59 0.45
C CYS A 101 56.77 24.59 -0.42
#